data_AF-A0A9X3F401-F1
#
_entry.id   AF-A0A9X3F401-F1
#
_cell.length_a   1.000
_cell.length_b   1.000
_cell.length_c   1.000
_cell.angle_alpha   90.00
_cell.angle_beta   90.00
_cell.angle_gamma   90.00
#
_symmetry.space_group_name_H-M   'P 1'
#
loop_
_entity.id
_entity.type
_entity.pdbx_description
1 polymer ?
#
loop_
_entity_poly.entity_id
_entity_poly.type
_entity_poly.pdbx_seq_one_letter_code
_entity_poly.pdbx_strand_id
1 'polypeptide(L)'
;MSFWPWSTSRASVRAWLEAAPRPWREVLRVFIQAGRGLAAAHAAGLVHRDFKPDNAMVGDDGRVRVLDFGLARAPEPEAATTTEHDAIATTRNTLGSQLTVAGAVVGTPAYIAPELYLRLPADARSDQFAFCVALWEGLYGQRPFQGATLQALAMAICEGQVTPPPPGRRAPAWLHAALVRGLDPDPARRFPSMEALLAAIGRDPERARVRLLGAAVLLCLTALTGLGVRNAVVGRAELCVDGAAKITSVWGQVQKDSLAAALAATGLPYARDLGARVGVRLDAYAAAWAAAHRDACEDTAVRKEQSPELLELRMACLEGRRHALAETVALLREAEAPMLTRAVEAVEGLPAIEPCENPSYVRAEHPLPATAAEAIAEAGARQRFERIEALTHADRGREADRELQQVERLALPQHLAPELALVRAYVDVANSRRTAAREISNRPTWRPVASATTRSPGARPCRG
;
A
#
# COMPACT_ATOMS: atom_id res chain seq x y z
N MET A 1 -42.80 -2.20 -41.72
CA MET A 1 -43.97 -2.57 -40.91
C MET A 1 -43.82 -4.02 -40.51
N SER A 2 -43.40 -4.30 -39.28
CA SER A 2 -43.17 -5.65 -38.79
C SER A 2 -44.22 -5.95 -37.73
N PHE A 3 -45.16 -6.85 -38.04
CA PHE A 3 -46.21 -7.31 -37.15
C PHE A 3 -45.59 -8.12 -35.98
N TRP A 4 -45.89 -7.71 -34.75
CA TRP A 4 -45.44 -8.38 -33.52
C TRP A 4 -46.45 -9.48 -33.12
N PRO A 5 -46.02 -10.70 -32.76
CA PRO A 5 -46.94 -11.75 -32.32
C PRO A 5 -47.39 -11.51 -30.88
N TRP A 6 -48.69 -11.64 -30.63
CA TRP A 6 -49.35 -11.37 -29.34
C TRP A 6 -49.35 -12.66 -28.48
N SER A 7 -48.62 -12.65 -27.36
CA SER A 7 -48.78 -13.62 -26.26
C SER A 7 -49.57 -13.00 -25.09
N THR A 8 -50.24 -13.86 -24.33
CA THR A 8 -51.54 -13.65 -23.67
C THR A 8 -51.53 -13.14 -22.21
N SER A 9 -50.59 -12.27 -21.80
CA SER A 9 -50.66 -11.67 -20.44
C SER A 9 -50.08 -10.27 -20.31
N ARG A 10 -50.41 -9.34 -21.23
CA ARG A 10 -50.17 -7.91 -20.97
C ARG A 10 -51.29 -7.37 -20.08
N ALA A 11 -50.96 -7.01 -18.84
CA ALA A 11 -51.88 -6.36 -17.92
C ALA A 11 -51.60 -4.85 -17.89
N SER A 12 -52.65 -4.03 -17.81
CA SER A 12 -52.48 -2.63 -17.42
C SER A 12 -51.91 -2.55 -16.00
N VAL A 13 -51.29 -1.44 -15.63
CA VAL A 13 -50.83 -1.20 -14.26
C VAL A 13 -52.02 -1.28 -13.30
N ARG A 14 -53.23 -0.88 -13.72
CA ARG A 14 -54.47 -1.12 -12.96
C ARG A 14 -54.69 -2.61 -12.67
N ALA A 15 -54.80 -3.42 -13.71
CA ALA A 15 -55.04 -4.86 -13.56
C ALA A 15 -53.92 -5.53 -12.76
N TRP A 16 -52.68 -5.08 -12.92
CA TRP A 16 -51.53 -5.57 -12.16
C TRP A 16 -51.59 -5.22 -10.65
N LEU A 17 -52.10 -4.03 -10.30
CA LEU A 17 -52.34 -3.63 -8.91
C LEU A 17 -53.52 -4.38 -8.27
N GLU A 18 -54.57 -4.67 -9.06
CA GLU A 18 -55.78 -5.37 -8.60
C GLU A 18 -55.56 -6.89 -8.42
N ALA A 19 -54.65 -7.48 -9.21
CA ALA A 19 -54.40 -8.92 -9.18
C ALA A 19 -53.85 -9.43 -7.83
N ALA A 20 -53.04 -8.63 -7.12
CA ALA A 20 -52.50 -9.01 -5.82
C ALA A 20 -51.99 -7.79 -5.03
N PRO A 21 -52.04 -7.80 -3.68
CA PRO A 21 -51.36 -6.80 -2.87
C PRO A 21 -49.86 -6.74 -3.16
N ARG A 22 -49.32 -5.54 -3.38
CA ARG A 22 -47.90 -5.32 -3.73
C ARG A 22 -47.18 -4.54 -2.63
N PRO A 23 -45.92 -4.90 -2.30
CA PRO A 23 -45.11 -4.07 -1.42
C PRO A 23 -44.80 -2.73 -2.11
N TRP A 24 -44.75 -1.64 -1.34
CA TRP A 24 -44.54 -0.28 -1.87
C TRP A 24 -43.30 -0.17 -2.78
N ARG A 25 -42.24 -0.94 -2.51
CA ARG A 25 -41.01 -0.98 -3.31
C ARG A 25 -41.25 -1.48 -4.72
N GLU A 26 -42.17 -2.44 -4.88
CA GLU A 26 -42.52 -3.00 -6.18
C GLU A 26 -43.42 -2.05 -6.96
N VAL A 27 -44.42 -1.47 -6.30
CA VAL A 27 -45.25 -0.40 -6.88
C VAL A 27 -44.37 0.76 -7.37
N LEU A 28 -43.50 1.28 -6.50
CA LEU A 28 -42.58 2.36 -6.85
C LEU A 28 -41.67 1.99 -8.02
N ARG A 29 -41.19 0.75 -8.12
CA ARG A 29 -40.35 0.28 -9.23
C ARG A 29 -41.09 0.36 -10.58
N VAL A 30 -42.35 -0.06 -10.60
CA VAL A 30 -43.22 -0.01 -11.79
C VAL A 30 -43.48 1.45 -12.18
N PHE A 31 -43.87 2.28 -11.23
CA PHE A 31 -44.13 3.70 -11.49
C PHE A 31 -42.87 4.47 -11.89
N ILE A 32 -41.69 4.17 -11.34
CA ILE A 32 -40.44 4.79 -11.82
C ILE A 32 -40.22 4.48 -13.31
N GLN A 33 -40.53 3.27 -13.79
CA GLN A 33 -40.43 2.95 -15.21
C GLN A 33 -41.47 3.70 -16.05
N ALA A 34 -42.73 3.79 -15.58
CA ALA A 34 -43.76 4.58 -16.26
C ALA A 34 -43.37 6.07 -16.35
N GLY A 35 -42.91 6.66 -15.25
CA GLY A 35 -42.47 8.05 -15.22
C GLY A 35 -41.24 8.30 -16.10
N ARG A 36 -40.34 7.33 -16.26
CA ARG A 36 -39.25 7.43 -17.26
C ARG A 36 -39.79 7.49 -18.69
N GLY A 37 -40.86 6.76 -18.98
CA GLY A 37 -41.57 6.85 -20.26
C GLY A 37 -42.18 8.25 -20.49
N LEU A 38 -42.82 8.82 -19.47
CA LEU A 38 -43.35 10.19 -19.51
C LEU A 38 -42.23 11.22 -19.70
N ALA A 39 -41.15 11.12 -18.92
CA ALA A 39 -39.97 11.97 -19.04
C ALA A 39 -39.38 11.94 -20.47
N ALA A 40 -39.26 10.75 -21.06
CA ALA A 40 -38.79 10.60 -22.44
C ALA A 40 -39.74 11.26 -23.47
N ALA A 41 -41.05 11.20 -23.25
CA ALA A 41 -42.03 11.90 -24.08
C ALA A 41 -41.92 13.42 -23.93
N HIS A 42 -41.76 13.92 -22.69
CA HIS A 42 -41.55 15.35 -22.41
C HIS A 42 -40.30 15.89 -23.09
N ALA A 43 -39.20 15.14 -23.08
CA ALA A 43 -37.98 15.49 -23.78
C ALA A 43 -38.15 15.57 -25.31
N ALA A 44 -39.14 14.84 -25.85
CA ALA A 44 -39.55 14.92 -27.26
C ALA A 44 -40.64 15.98 -27.53
N GLY A 45 -40.99 16.81 -26.53
CA GLY A 45 -42.01 17.86 -26.65
C GLY A 45 -43.45 17.36 -26.60
N LEU A 46 -43.68 16.12 -26.19
CA LEU A 46 -45.01 15.50 -26.12
C LEU A 46 -45.50 15.47 -24.66
N VAL A 47 -46.69 16.00 -24.42
CA VAL A 47 -47.40 15.91 -23.12
C VAL A 47 -48.55 14.91 -23.27
N HIS A 48 -48.67 13.98 -22.32
CA HIS A 48 -49.63 12.87 -22.38
C HIS A 48 -51.07 13.30 -22.07
N ARG A 49 -51.29 14.14 -21.05
CA ARG A 49 -52.57 14.73 -20.63
C ARG A 49 -53.65 13.80 -20.07
N ASP A 50 -53.53 12.48 -20.25
CA ASP A 50 -54.45 11.46 -19.70
C ASP A 50 -53.66 10.30 -19.06
N PHE A 51 -52.58 10.59 -18.33
CA PHE A 51 -51.85 9.51 -17.66
C PHE A 51 -52.69 8.91 -16.52
N LYS A 52 -52.84 7.59 -16.53
CA LYS A 52 -53.52 6.80 -15.50
C LYS A 52 -53.03 5.35 -15.51
N PRO A 53 -53.27 4.54 -14.46
CA PRO A 53 -52.82 3.15 -14.42
C PRO A 53 -53.29 2.29 -15.60
N ASP A 54 -54.41 2.65 -16.23
CA ASP A 54 -54.95 1.97 -17.42
C ASP A 54 -54.10 2.21 -18.68
N ASN A 55 -53.47 3.38 -18.78
CA ASN A 55 -52.64 3.81 -19.92
C ASN A 55 -51.16 3.44 -19.73
N ALA A 56 -50.85 2.50 -18.84
CA ALA A 56 -49.53 1.93 -18.69
C ALA A 56 -49.64 0.40 -18.64
N MET A 57 -48.80 -0.31 -19.40
CA MET A 57 -48.76 -1.76 -19.46
C MET A 57 -47.52 -2.31 -18.77
N VAL A 58 -47.70 -3.40 -18.02
CA VAL A 58 -46.60 -4.22 -17.51
C VAL A 58 -46.43 -5.40 -18.46
N GLY A 59 -45.26 -5.50 -19.10
CA GLY A 59 -44.90 -6.64 -19.94
C GLY A 59 -44.37 -7.82 -19.14
N ASP A 60 -44.38 -9.01 -19.73
CA ASP A 60 -43.83 -10.24 -19.13
C ASP A 60 -42.31 -10.13 -18.86
N ASP A 61 -41.63 -9.21 -19.56
CA ASP A 61 -40.23 -8.85 -19.36
C ASP A 61 -39.99 -7.92 -18.15
N GLY A 62 -41.04 -7.62 -17.39
CA GLY A 62 -41.01 -6.71 -16.24
C GLY A 62 -40.84 -5.24 -16.61
N ARG A 63 -40.90 -4.89 -17.91
CA ARG A 63 -40.83 -3.52 -18.39
C ARG A 63 -42.20 -2.87 -18.42
N VAL A 64 -42.23 -1.59 -18.05
CA VAL A 64 -43.45 -0.79 -18.10
C VAL A 64 -43.44 0.09 -19.34
N ARG A 65 -44.55 0.10 -20.07
CA ARG A 65 -44.73 0.90 -21.29
C ARG A 65 -45.95 1.79 -21.13
N VAL A 66 -45.75 3.09 -21.31
CA VAL A 66 -46.85 4.06 -21.35
C VAL A 66 -47.49 4.01 -22.73
N LEU A 67 -48.81 3.89 -22.76
CA LEU A 67 -49.64 3.77 -23.95
C LEU A 67 -50.47 5.05 -24.15
N ASP A 68 -51.09 5.15 -25.33
CA ASP A 68 -52.12 6.15 -25.62
C ASP A 68 -51.71 7.59 -25.29
N PHE A 69 -50.69 8.09 -26.01
CA PHE A 69 -50.44 9.54 -26.16
C PHE A 69 -51.56 10.25 -26.95
N GLY A 70 -52.79 9.75 -26.86
CA GLY A 70 -53.98 10.31 -27.49
C GLY A 70 -54.23 11.69 -26.92
N LEU A 71 -54.24 12.70 -27.80
CA LEU A 71 -54.30 14.15 -27.54
C LEU A 71 -52.95 14.88 -27.37
N ALA A 72 -51.82 14.26 -27.75
CA ALA A 72 -50.55 14.96 -27.91
C ALA A 72 -50.65 16.03 -29.01
N ARG A 73 -51.02 17.27 -28.64
CA ARG A 73 -50.72 18.44 -29.45
C ARG A 73 -49.33 18.91 -29.07
N ALA A 74 -48.46 19.10 -30.06
CA ALA A 74 -47.31 19.97 -29.91
C ALA A 74 -47.80 21.34 -29.41
N PRO A 75 -47.06 22.04 -28.54
CA PRO A 75 -47.35 23.44 -28.26
C PRO A 75 -47.18 24.22 -29.57
N GLU A 76 -48.29 24.58 -30.21
CA GLU A 76 -48.24 25.49 -31.36
C GLU A 76 -47.76 26.86 -30.87
N PRO A 77 -46.74 27.46 -31.51
CA PRO A 77 -46.40 28.84 -31.25
C PRO A 77 -47.52 29.74 -31.79
N GLU A 78 -48.00 30.66 -30.95
CA GLU A 78 -48.82 31.78 -31.39
C GLU A 78 -48.12 32.55 -32.50
N ALA A 79 -48.64 32.48 -33.72
CA ALA A 79 -48.39 33.47 -34.76
C ALA A 79 -49.63 33.59 -35.65
N ALA A 80 -50.23 34.78 -35.62
CA ALA A 80 -51.26 35.20 -36.55
C ALA A 80 -50.77 35.13 -38.00
N THR A 81 -51.62 34.65 -38.92
CA THR A 81 -52.07 35.37 -40.13
C THR A 81 -52.98 34.50 -41.02
N THR A 82 -53.99 35.18 -41.57
CA THR A 82 -55.02 34.81 -42.54
C THR A 82 -54.56 34.09 -43.81
N THR A 83 -55.32 33.09 -44.29
CA THR A 83 -56.00 33.12 -45.62
C THR A 83 -56.95 31.92 -45.82
N GLU A 84 -58.10 32.20 -46.43
CA GLU A 84 -59.12 31.23 -46.87
C GLU A 84 -58.82 30.68 -48.29
N HIS A 85 -59.46 29.54 -48.61
CA HIS A 85 -59.59 28.80 -49.88
C HIS A 85 -58.59 27.66 -50.15
N ASP A 86 -58.98 26.41 -49.88
CA ASP A 86 -59.73 25.58 -50.85
C ASP A 86 -60.08 24.20 -50.28
N ALA A 87 -61.33 23.79 -50.54
CA ALA A 87 -61.84 22.45 -50.27
C ALA A 87 -61.76 21.61 -51.55
N ILE A 88 -61.36 20.33 -51.44
CA ILE A 88 -62.11 19.14 -51.91
C ILE A 88 -61.29 17.86 -51.63
N ALA A 89 -61.89 17.03 -50.76
CA ALA A 89 -61.94 15.56 -50.72
C ALA A 89 -60.66 14.71 -50.96
N THR A 90 -60.26 13.95 -49.92
CA THR A 90 -60.43 12.48 -49.80
C THR A 90 -59.76 12.06 -48.48
N THR A 91 -60.45 12.03 -47.33
CA THR A 91 -61.05 10.80 -46.78
C THR A 91 -61.98 11.22 -45.63
N ARG A 92 -63.27 11.35 -45.94
CA ARG A 92 -64.33 11.43 -44.94
C ARG A 92 -64.60 10.01 -44.46
N ASN A 93 -64.34 9.72 -43.18
CA ASN A 93 -65.17 8.82 -42.39
C ASN A 93 -65.11 9.19 -40.90
N THR A 94 -66.26 9.70 -40.43
CA THR A 94 -66.82 9.59 -39.08
C THR A 94 -66.00 10.10 -37.89
N LEU A 95 -66.08 11.42 -37.64
CA LEU A 95 -66.65 11.94 -36.37
C LEU A 95 -67.14 13.39 -36.55
N GLY A 96 -68.02 13.58 -37.54
CA GLY A 96 -68.98 14.68 -37.51
C GLY A 96 -70.18 14.25 -36.67
N SER A 97 -70.08 14.40 -35.35
CA SER A 97 -71.22 14.31 -34.44
C SER A 97 -71.11 15.45 -33.46
N GLN A 98 -71.89 16.50 -33.76
CA GLN A 98 -72.56 17.39 -32.82
C GLN A 98 -71.80 17.72 -31.53
N LEU A 99 -71.35 18.97 -31.47
CA LEU A 99 -71.18 19.73 -30.24
C LEU A 99 -72.24 19.30 -29.20
N THR A 100 -71.83 18.52 -28.21
CA THR A 100 -72.58 18.40 -26.97
C THR A 100 -72.38 19.70 -26.20
N VAL A 101 -73.43 20.51 -26.18
CA VAL A 101 -73.66 21.58 -25.22
C VAL A 101 -73.67 20.93 -23.82
N ALA A 102 -72.49 20.82 -23.20
CA ALA A 102 -72.22 20.68 -21.76
C ALA A 102 -70.82 20.04 -21.55
N GLY A 103 -69.78 20.86 -21.41
CA GLY A 103 -68.61 20.59 -20.55
C GLY A 103 -68.00 19.18 -20.50
N ALA A 104 -67.91 18.42 -21.60
CA ALA A 104 -67.32 17.08 -21.60
C ALA A 104 -65.79 17.16 -21.53
N VAL A 105 -65.26 17.08 -20.31
CA VAL A 105 -63.85 16.79 -20.06
C VAL A 105 -63.59 15.34 -20.48
N VAL A 106 -62.75 15.14 -21.50
CA VAL A 106 -62.32 13.80 -21.95
C VAL A 106 -61.24 13.29 -21.00
N GLY A 107 -61.54 12.26 -20.21
CA GLY A 107 -60.61 11.60 -19.28
C GLY A 107 -61.30 10.99 -18.07
N THR A 108 -60.61 10.15 -17.29
CA THR A 108 -61.11 9.71 -15.97
C THR A 108 -60.91 10.87 -14.98
N PRO A 109 -61.96 11.55 -14.49
CA PRO A 109 -61.84 12.87 -13.84
C PRO A 109 -60.88 12.93 -12.64
N ALA A 110 -60.64 11.79 -12.00
CA ALA A 110 -59.84 11.71 -10.79
C ALA A 110 -58.32 11.90 -11.00
N TYR A 111 -57.80 11.80 -12.23
CA TYR A 111 -56.37 12.00 -12.52
C TYR A 111 -56.08 13.35 -13.20
N ILE A 112 -57.13 14.12 -13.48
CA ILE A 112 -57.03 15.38 -14.23
C ILE A 112 -56.40 16.44 -13.33
N ALA A 113 -55.36 17.09 -13.84
CA ALA A 113 -54.68 18.16 -13.15
C ALA A 113 -55.59 19.42 -13.02
N PRO A 114 -55.49 20.20 -11.94
CA PRO A 114 -56.30 21.41 -11.71
C PRO A 114 -56.33 22.37 -12.90
N GLU A 115 -55.18 22.61 -13.54
CA GLU A 115 -55.04 23.51 -14.68
C GLU A 115 -55.91 23.10 -15.88
N LEU A 116 -56.19 21.80 -16.07
CA LEU A 116 -57.05 21.30 -17.15
C LEU A 116 -58.54 21.58 -16.88
N TYR A 117 -58.98 21.53 -15.62
CA TYR A 117 -60.34 21.96 -15.24
C TYR A 117 -60.54 23.46 -15.49
N LEU A 118 -59.49 24.25 -15.28
CA LEU A 118 -59.47 25.69 -15.50
C LEU A 118 -59.21 26.08 -16.97
N ARG A 119 -59.06 25.11 -17.88
CA ARG A 119 -58.72 25.31 -19.30
C ARG A 119 -57.43 26.10 -19.52
N LEU A 120 -56.50 26.02 -18.58
CA LEU A 120 -55.15 26.57 -18.71
C LEU A 120 -54.26 25.63 -19.56
N PRO A 121 -53.15 26.13 -20.11
CA PRO A 121 -52.23 25.29 -20.88
C PRO A 121 -51.67 24.13 -20.04
N ALA A 122 -51.75 22.91 -20.57
CA ALA A 122 -51.15 21.73 -19.97
C ALA A 122 -49.71 21.55 -20.43
N ASP A 123 -48.82 21.29 -19.48
CA ASP A 123 -47.40 21.02 -19.69
C ASP A 123 -46.99 19.69 -19.03
N ALA A 124 -45.68 19.41 -18.99
CA ALA A 124 -45.14 18.22 -18.32
C ALA A 124 -45.55 18.06 -16.84
N ARG A 125 -45.92 19.15 -16.17
CA ARG A 125 -46.34 19.16 -14.76
C ARG A 125 -47.79 18.70 -14.60
N SER A 126 -48.61 18.79 -15.64
CA SER A 126 -49.94 18.17 -15.67
C SER A 126 -49.83 16.65 -15.64
N ASP A 127 -48.90 16.08 -16.43
CA ASP A 127 -48.60 14.64 -16.38
C ASP A 127 -47.98 14.22 -15.04
N GLN A 128 -47.17 15.10 -14.43
CA GLN A 128 -46.62 14.88 -13.09
C GLN A 128 -47.70 14.75 -12.02
N PHE A 129 -48.74 15.59 -12.08
CA PHE A 129 -49.88 15.50 -11.17
C PHE A 129 -50.61 14.17 -11.35
N ALA A 130 -50.97 13.84 -12.60
CA ALA A 130 -51.64 12.59 -12.94
C ALA A 130 -50.82 11.35 -12.50
N PHE A 131 -49.50 11.41 -12.69
CA PHE A 131 -48.55 10.40 -12.22
C PHE A 131 -48.58 10.24 -10.69
N CYS A 132 -48.56 11.34 -9.94
CA CYS A 132 -48.63 11.29 -8.48
C CYS A 132 -49.98 10.75 -7.98
N VAL A 133 -51.10 11.07 -8.64
CA VAL A 133 -52.42 10.49 -8.31
C VAL A 133 -52.39 8.97 -8.50
N ALA A 134 -51.86 8.51 -9.62
CA ALA A 134 -51.76 7.10 -9.96
C ALA A 134 -50.83 6.33 -9.01
N LEU A 135 -49.66 6.90 -8.67
CA LEU A 135 -48.73 6.29 -7.71
C LEU A 135 -49.32 6.30 -6.30
N TRP A 136 -50.03 7.36 -5.90
CA TRP A 136 -50.75 7.40 -4.63
C TRP A 136 -51.78 6.27 -4.54
N GLU A 137 -52.60 6.07 -5.57
CA GLU A 137 -53.54 4.95 -5.64
C GLU A 137 -52.84 3.59 -5.55
N GLY A 138 -51.72 3.42 -6.27
CA GLY A 138 -50.94 2.17 -6.19
C GLY A 138 -50.38 1.88 -4.80
N LEU A 139 -49.97 2.90 -4.05
CA LEU A 139 -49.39 2.75 -2.71
C LEU A 139 -50.46 2.57 -1.63
N TYR A 140 -51.54 3.33 -1.71
CA TYR A 140 -52.52 3.43 -0.64
C TYR A 140 -53.84 2.71 -0.93
N GLY A 141 -54.05 2.23 -2.17
CA GLY A 141 -55.27 1.56 -2.59
C GLY A 141 -56.49 2.47 -2.73
N GLN A 142 -56.31 3.78 -2.55
CA GLN A 142 -57.33 4.81 -2.70
C GLN A 142 -56.70 6.02 -3.39
N ARG A 143 -57.50 6.83 -4.07
CA ARG A 143 -57.03 8.07 -4.70
C ARG A 143 -56.83 9.18 -3.65
N PRO A 144 -55.96 10.18 -3.91
CA PRO A 144 -55.72 11.28 -2.98
C PRO A 144 -56.90 12.23 -2.87
N PHE A 145 -57.72 12.38 -3.91
CA PHE A 145 -58.90 13.26 -3.93
C PHE A 145 -60.18 12.44 -4.11
N GLN A 146 -61.25 12.85 -3.43
CA GLN A 146 -62.56 12.18 -3.46
C GLN A 146 -63.69 13.21 -3.54
N GLY A 147 -64.81 12.84 -4.17
CA GLY A 147 -66.00 13.68 -4.24
C GLY A 147 -67.22 12.87 -4.69
N ALA A 148 -68.38 13.13 -4.09
CA ALA A 148 -69.63 12.44 -4.42
C ALA A 148 -70.18 12.83 -5.80
N THR A 149 -69.77 13.99 -6.32
CA THR A 149 -70.09 14.48 -7.66
C THR A 149 -68.82 14.91 -8.39
N LEU A 150 -68.89 15.03 -9.71
CA LEU A 150 -67.78 15.54 -10.52
C LEU A 150 -67.33 16.93 -10.06
N GLN A 151 -68.28 17.80 -9.71
CA GLN A 151 -68.00 19.14 -9.21
C GLN A 151 -67.30 19.09 -7.85
N ALA A 152 -67.74 18.23 -6.93
CA ALA A 152 -67.10 18.07 -5.62
C ALA A 152 -65.66 17.53 -5.75
N LEU A 153 -65.44 16.59 -6.69
CA LEU A 153 -64.10 16.07 -6.98
C LEU A 153 -63.19 17.14 -7.58
N ALA A 154 -63.68 17.91 -8.56
CA ALA A 154 -62.92 19.00 -9.16
C ALA A 154 -62.54 20.07 -8.12
N MET A 155 -63.48 20.41 -7.22
CA MET A 155 -63.22 21.34 -6.11
C MET A 155 -62.12 20.81 -5.17
N ALA A 156 -62.21 19.55 -4.74
CA ALA A 156 -61.19 18.92 -3.90
C ALA A 156 -59.79 18.90 -4.56
N ILE A 157 -59.73 18.66 -5.88
CA ILE A 157 -58.49 18.72 -6.67
C ILE A 157 -57.92 20.14 -6.71
N CYS A 158 -58.75 21.13 -7.07
CA CYS A 158 -58.31 22.52 -7.20
C CYS A 158 -57.91 23.16 -5.87
N GLU A 159 -58.51 22.74 -4.75
CA GLU A 159 -58.14 23.19 -3.40
C GLU A 159 -56.98 22.40 -2.80
N GLY A 160 -56.54 21.30 -3.43
CA GLY A 160 -55.46 20.47 -2.91
C GLY A 160 -55.84 19.68 -1.65
N GLN A 161 -57.13 19.34 -1.48
CA GLN A 161 -57.64 18.59 -0.33
C GLN A 161 -57.26 17.10 -0.41
N VAL A 162 -56.02 16.77 -0.08
CA VAL A 162 -55.52 15.39 -0.08
C VAL A 162 -56.08 14.62 1.12
N THR A 163 -56.75 13.51 0.84
CA THR A 163 -57.27 12.55 1.83
C THR A 163 -56.09 11.84 2.52
N PRO A 164 -56.07 11.69 3.85
CA PRO A 164 -55.01 10.97 4.53
C PRO A 164 -54.95 9.50 4.09
N PRO A 165 -53.75 8.89 4.05
CA PRO A 165 -53.59 7.46 3.80
C PRO A 165 -54.41 6.57 4.75
N PRO A 166 -54.95 5.43 4.30
CA PRO A 166 -55.72 4.54 5.14
C PRO A 166 -54.83 3.81 6.15
N PRO A 167 -55.37 3.41 7.33
CA PRO A 167 -54.64 2.60 8.30
C PRO A 167 -54.09 1.30 7.68
N GLY A 168 -52.87 0.92 8.03
CA GLY A 168 -52.25 -0.35 7.59
C GLY A 168 -51.52 -0.32 6.25
N ARG A 169 -51.72 0.70 5.39
CA ARG A 169 -50.93 0.89 4.15
C ARG A 169 -49.94 2.04 4.32
N ARG A 170 -48.67 1.73 4.62
CA ARG A 170 -47.63 2.73 4.89
C ARG A 170 -46.54 2.72 3.82
N ALA A 171 -46.34 3.88 3.19
CA ALA A 171 -45.15 4.19 2.41
C ALA A 171 -44.16 4.99 3.29
N PRO A 172 -42.84 4.98 2.98
CA PRO A 172 -41.87 5.81 3.69
C PRO A 172 -42.23 7.30 3.66
N ALA A 173 -41.91 8.02 4.74
CA ALA A 173 -42.25 9.45 4.88
C ALA A 173 -41.68 10.31 3.74
N TRP A 174 -40.46 10.02 3.27
CA TRP A 174 -39.84 10.73 2.15
C TRP A 174 -40.61 10.55 0.84
N LEU A 175 -41.18 9.36 0.60
CA LEU A 175 -41.96 9.06 -0.60
C LEU A 175 -43.30 9.78 -0.54
N HIS A 176 -43.96 9.74 0.63
CA HIS A 176 -45.20 10.46 0.88
C HIS A 176 -45.04 11.97 0.67
N ALA A 177 -44.01 12.59 1.25
CA ALA A 177 -43.75 14.01 1.11
C ALA A 177 -43.50 14.43 -0.36
N ALA A 178 -42.78 13.60 -1.13
CA ALA A 178 -42.58 13.85 -2.56
C ALA A 178 -43.89 13.77 -3.35
N LEU A 179 -44.78 12.82 -3.02
CA LEU A 179 -46.10 12.73 -3.66
C LEU A 179 -46.96 13.94 -3.35
N VAL A 180 -47.04 14.34 -2.08
CA VAL A 180 -47.81 15.53 -1.67
C VAL A 180 -47.33 16.78 -2.43
N ARG A 181 -46.01 16.97 -2.60
CA ARG A 181 -45.48 18.06 -3.42
C ARG A 181 -45.88 17.97 -4.90
N GLY A 182 -45.86 16.76 -5.48
CA GLY A 182 -46.28 16.56 -6.87
C GLY A 182 -47.80 16.72 -7.09
N LEU A 183 -48.59 16.68 -6.02
CA LEU A 183 -50.04 16.90 -6.01
C LEU A 183 -50.44 18.36 -5.68
N ASP A 184 -49.47 19.28 -5.59
CA ASP A 184 -49.78 20.69 -5.31
C ASP A 184 -50.68 21.28 -6.42
N PRO A 185 -51.76 22.00 -6.09
CA PRO A 185 -52.64 22.58 -7.10
C PRO A 185 -51.94 23.54 -8.06
N ASP A 186 -50.94 24.28 -7.56
CA ASP A 186 -50.13 25.21 -8.34
C ASP A 186 -48.98 24.46 -9.05
N PRO A 187 -48.97 24.38 -10.39
CA PRO A 187 -47.90 23.73 -11.14
C PRO A 187 -46.51 24.28 -10.80
N ALA A 188 -46.37 25.55 -10.41
CA ALA A 188 -45.09 26.15 -10.05
C ALA A 188 -44.47 25.59 -8.76
N ARG A 189 -45.29 25.05 -7.85
CA ARG A 189 -44.83 24.49 -6.56
C ARG A 189 -44.46 23.01 -6.63
N ARG A 190 -44.83 22.34 -7.73
CA ARG A 190 -44.47 20.94 -7.98
C ARG A 190 -42.97 20.80 -8.31
N PHE A 191 -42.54 19.66 -8.84
CA PHE A 191 -41.14 19.50 -9.26
C PHE A 191 -40.93 20.12 -10.65
N PRO A 192 -39.76 20.71 -10.93
CA PRO A 192 -39.52 21.42 -12.20
C PRO A 192 -39.67 20.52 -13.44
N SER A 193 -39.46 19.20 -13.31
CA SER A 193 -39.66 18.21 -14.36
C SER A 193 -40.04 16.84 -13.80
N MET A 194 -40.43 15.91 -14.68
CA MET A 194 -40.69 14.51 -14.31
C MET A 194 -39.41 13.83 -13.77
N GLU A 195 -38.24 14.08 -14.37
CA GLU A 195 -36.95 13.55 -13.91
C GLU A 195 -36.61 13.99 -12.50
N ALA A 196 -36.90 15.26 -12.15
CA ALA A 196 -36.67 15.78 -10.81
C ALA A 196 -37.56 15.06 -9.76
N LEU A 197 -38.83 14.79 -10.10
CA LEU A 197 -39.70 13.96 -9.26
C LEU A 197 -39.15 12.53 -9.13
N LEU A 198 -38.78 11.89 -10.24
CA LEU A 198 -38.23 10.53 -10.25
C LEU A 198 -36.95 10.41 -9.42
N ALA A 199 -36.07 11.41 -9.48
CA ALA A 199 -34.87 11.48 -8.67
C ALA A 199 -35.20 11.62 -7.18
N ALA A 200 -36.23 12.41 -6.83
CA ALA A 200 -36.68 12.56 -5.46
C ALA A 200 -37.27 11.25 -4.91
N ILE A 201 -38.10 10.56 -5.70
CA ILE A 201 -38.74 9.30 -5.26
C ILE A 201 -37.85 8.06 -5.42
N GLY A 202 -36.75 8.15 -6.17
CA GLY A 202 -35.80 7.06 -6.38
C GLY A 202 -34.73 6.93 -5.30
N ARG A 203 -34.58 7.95 -4.43
CA ARG A 203 -33.60 7.95 -3.34
C ARG A 203 -34.13 7.15 -2.17
N ASP A 204 -33.67 5.90 -2.03
CA ASP A 204 -33.85 5.12 -0.81
C ASP A 204 -32.70 5.42 0.17
N PRO A 205 -32.90 6.27 1.19
CA PRO A 205 -31.83 6.67 2.13
C PRO A 205 -31.25 5.47 2.90
N GLU A 206 -32.02 4.41 3.12
CA GLU A 206 -31.56 3.19 3.81
C GLU A 206 -30.50 2.45 3.00
N ARG A 207 -30.67 2.36 1.68
CA ARG A 207 -29.68 1.71 0.79
C ARG A 207 -28.39 2.49 0.68
N ALA A 208 -28.45 3.82 0.74
CA ALA A 208 -27.26 4.67 0.72
C ALA A 208 -26.42 4.49 1.99
N ARG A 209 -27.06 4.43 3.17
CA ARG A 209 -26.39 4.20 4.47
C ARG A 209 -25.68 2.85 4.53
N VAL A 210 -26.34 1.78 4.11
CA VAL A 210 -25.74 0.42 4.12
C VAL A 210 -24.50 0.34 3.23
N ARG A 211 -24.52 0.96 2.05
CA ARG A 211 -23.35 0.99 1.14
C ARG A 211 -22.18 1.77 1.72
N LEU A 212 -22.46 2.90 2.36
CA LEU A 212 -21.43 3.76 2.94
C LEU A 212 -20.74 3.10 4.14
N LEU A 213 -21.53 2.43 5.00
CA LEU A 213 -20.99 1.62 6.10
C LEU A 213 -20.14 0.44 5.59
N GLY A 214 -20.60 -0.26 4.55
CA GLY A 214 -19.82 -1.35 3.94
C GLY A 214 -18.46 -0.89 3.39
N ALA A 215 -18.42 0.27 2.73
CA ALA A 215 -17.18 0.84 2.22
C ALA A 215 -16.22 1.24 3.36
N ALA A 216 -16.73 1.83 4.44
CA ALA A 216 -15.92 2.20 5.61
C ALA A 216 -15.29 0.98 6.29
N VAL A 217 -16.05 -0.11 6.47
CA VAL A 217 -15.55 -1.37 7.04
C VAL A 217 -14.42 -1.95 6.18
N LEU A 218 -14.59 -1.98 4.86
CA LEU A 218 -13.56 -2.49 3.95
C LEU A 218 -12.28 -1.65 4.04
N LEU A 219 -12.40 -0.32 4.08
CA LEU A 219 -11.27 0.58 4.22
C LEU A 219 -10.51 0.33 5.54
N CYS A 220 -11.23 0.21 6.66
CA CYS A 220 -10.64 -0.12 7.95
C CYS A 220 -9.89 -1.47 7.94
N LEU A 221 -10.48 -2.51 7.33
CA LEU A 221 -9.85 -3.82 7.21
C LEU A 221 -8.56 -3.77 6.38
N THR A 222 -8.56 -3.03 5.26
CA THR A 222 -7.36 -2.84 4.44
C THR A 222 -6.27 -2.05 5.16
N ALA A 223 -6.64 -1.03 5.95
CA ALA A 223 -5.69 -0.27 6.74
C ALA A 223 -5.06 -1.12 7.86
N LEU A 224 -5.88 -1.92 8.57
CA LEU A 224 -5.41 -2.80 9.64
C LEU A 224 -4.46 -3.89 9.13
N THR A 225 -4.80 -4.52 8.00
CA THR A 225 -3.93 -5.53 7.37
C THR A 225 -2.62 -4.92 6.87
N GLY A 226 -2.65 -3.74 6.24
CA GLY A 226 -1.45 -3.02 5.84
C GLY A 226 -0.54 -2.67 7.03
N LEU A 227 -1.12 -2.23 8.15
CA LEU A 227 -0.38 -1.92 9.37
C LEU A 227 0.28 -3.16 10.00
N GLY A 228 -0.44 -4.29 10.01
CA GLY A 228 0.07 -5.57 10.51
C GLY A 228 1.26 -6.11 9.71
N VAL A 229 1.16 -6.08 8.37
CA VAL A 229 2.27 -6.52 7.49
C VAL A 229 3.50 -5.64 7.67
N ARG A 230 3.33 -4.31 7.74
CA ARG A 230 4.44 -3.37 7.95
C ARG A 230 5.19 -3.67 9.25
N ASN A 231 4.46 -3.82 10.36
CA ASN A 231 5.08 -4.07 11.67
C ASN A 231 5.80 -5.43 11.71
N ALA A 232 5.27 -6.46 11.04
CA ALA A 232 5.92 -7.77 10.97
C ALA A 232 7.23 -7.76 10.15
N VAL A 233 7.30 -6.97 9.07
CA VAL A 233 8.49 -6.85 8.22
C VAL A 233 9.56 -5.99 8.88
N VAL A 234 9.19 -4.82 9.41
CA VAL A 234 10.13 -3.90 10.08
C VAL A 234 10.70 -4.54 11.35
N GLY A 235 9.87 -5.21 12.15
CA GLY A 235 10.32 -5.89 13.37
C GLY A 235 11.33 -7.02 13.12
N ARG A 236 11.31 -7.66 11.94
CA ARG A 236 12.32 -8.66 11.55
C ARG A 236 13.64 -8.03 11.10
N ALA A 237 13.59 -6.86 10.49
CA ALA A 237 14.77 -6.17 9.98
C ALA A 237 15.62 -5.54 11.09
N GLU A 238 15.06 -5.17 12.24
CA GLU A 238 15.85 -4.57 13.34
C GLU A 238 16.55 -5.60 14.23
N LEU A 239 16.05 -6.84 14.35
CA LEU A 239 16.54 -7.83 15.32
C LEU A 239 17.99 -8.28 15.13
N CYS A 240 18.55 -8.17 13.92
CA CYS A 240 19.85 -8.77 13.58
C CYS A 240 20.88 -7.78 13.00
N VAL A 241 20.68 -6.46 13.17
CA VAL A 241 21.53 -5.42 12.52
C VAL A 241 22.62 -4.86 13.44
N ASP A 242 22.59 -5.18 14.73
CA ASP A 242 23.55 -4.68 15.73
C ASP A 242 25.01 -4.96 15.38
N GLY A 243 25.29 -6.03 14.63
CA GLY A 243 26.65 -6.35 14.16
C GLY A 243 27.29 -5.22 13.35
N ALA A 244 26.53 -4.57 12.46
CA ALA A 244 27.06 -3.48 11.65
C ALA A 244 27.53 -2.29 12.52
N ALA A 245 26.78 -1.96 13.57
CA ALA A 245 27.17 -0.92 14.51
C ALA A 245 28.41 -1.33 15.32
N LYS A 246 28.47 -2.57 15.82
CA LYS A 246 29.62 -3.10 16.56
C LYS A 246 30.92 -3.04 15.76
N ILE A 247 30.92 -3.48 14.50
CA ILE A 247 32.15 -3.48 13.69
C ILE A 247 32.56 -2.07 13.25
N THR A 248 31.59 -1.18 12.99
CA THR A 248 31.86 0.22 12.64
C THR A 248 32.58 0.96 13.77
N SER A 249 32.34 0.58 15.04
CA SER A 249 33.09 1.14 16.17
C SER A 249 34.58 0.78 16.15
N VAL A 250 34.96 -0.33 15.53
CA VAL A 250 36.34 -0.81 15.39
C VAL A 250 36.98 -0.27 14.13
N TRP A 251 36.28 -0.33 13.00
CA TRP A 251 36.76 0.09 11.69
C TRP A 251 35.73 0.96 10.96
N GLY A 252 35.60 2.21 11.40
CA GLY A 252 34.74 3.23 10.81
C GLY A 252 35.53 4.37 10.18
N GLN A 253 34.83 5.43 9.77
CA GLN A 253 35.45 6.58 9.08
C GLN A 253 36.56 7.23 9.93
N VAL A 254 36.36 7.33 11.25
CA VAL A 254 37.34 7.90 12.19
C VAL A 254 38.66 7.12 12.18
N GLN A 255 38.60 5.79 12.19
CA GLN A 255 39.79 4.94 12.17
C GLN A 255 40.48 4.96 10.80
N LYS A 256 39.71 5.00 9.71
CA LYS A 256 40.22 5.16 8.34
C LYS A 256 41.01 6.46 8.18
N ASP A 257 40.44 7.58 8.62
CA ASP A 257 41.07 8.89 8.53
C ASP A 257 42.33 8.95 9.41
N SER A 258 42.26 8.38 10.62
CA SER A 258 43.40 8.31 11.53
C SER A 258 44.55 7.48 10.96
N LEU A 259 44.28 6.34 10.31
CA LEU A 259 45.30 5.52 9.67
C LEU A 259 45.93 6.24 8.46
N ALA A 260 45.09 6.88 7.64
CA ALA A 260 45.55 7.66 6.49
C ALA A 260 46.48 8.81 6.93
N ALA A 261 46.13 9.50 8.02
CA ALA A 261 46.96 10.54 8.62
C ALA A 261 48.30 9.98 9.16
N ALA A 262 48.28 8.85 9.88
CA ALA A 262 49.48 8.20 10.39
C ALA A 262 50.44 7.80 9.25
N LEU A 263 49.91 7.21 8.17
CA LEU A 263 50.68 6.85 6.99
C LEU A 263 51.24 8.09 6.26
N ALA A 264 50.45 9.14 6.10
CA ALA A 264 50.91 10.38 5.47
C ALA A 264 52.05 11.04 6.26
N ALA A 265 52.00 10.98 7.60
CA ALA A 265 53.04 11.54 8.47
C ALA A 265 54.41 10.85 8.33
N THR A 266 54.46 9.62 7.79
CA THR A 266 55.73 8.91 7.55
C THR A 266 56.61 9.54 6.46
N GLY A 267 56.01 10.35 5.56
CA GLY A 267 56.71 10.91 4.41
C GLY A 267 57.10 9.90 3.32
N LEU A 268 56.63 8.65 3.39
CA LEU A 268 56.93 7.62 2.38
C LEU A 268 56.20 7.93 1.06
N PRO A 269 56.88 7.87 -0.11
CA PRO A 269 56.25 8.16 -1.41
C PRO A 269 55.05 7.28 -1.75
N TYR A 270 55.04 6.04 -1.23
CA TYR A 270 54.00 5.04 -1.45
C TYR A 270 52.98 4.95 -0.29
N ALA A 271 53.01 5.87 0.68
CA ALA A 271 52.14 5.83 1.86
C ALA A 271 50.64 5.79 1.52
N ARG A 272 50.23 6.58 0.51
CA ARG A 272 48.83 6.61 0.05
C ARG A 272 48.40 5.25 -0.52
N ASP A 273 49.21 4.66 -1.38
CA ASP A 273 48.90 3.37 -2.01
C ASP A 273 48.89 2.22 -0.98
N LEU A 274 49.81 2.27 -0.02
CA LEU A 274 49.83 1.34 1.11
C LEU A 274 48.55 1.45 1.95
N GLY A 275 48.14 2.68 2.29
CA GLY A 275 46.91 2.94 3.03
C GLY A 275 45.66 2.45 2.29
N ALA A 276 45.58 2.68 0.98
CA ALA A 276 44.48 2.17 0.17
C ALA A 276 44.43 0.63 0.17
N ARG A 277 45.57 -0.05 0.00
CA ARG A 277 45.65 -1.52 0.01
C ARG A 277 45.29 -2.15 1.36
N VAL A 278 45.71 -1.52 2.45
CA VAL A 278 45.36 -1.93 3.82
C VAL A 278 43.89 -1.67 4.09
N GLY A 279 43.39 -0.49 3.71
CA GLY A 279 41.99 -0.11 3.89
C GLY A 279 41.01 -1.04 3.19
N VAL A 280 41.29 -1.44 1.93
CA VAL A 280 40.45 -2.39 1.19
C VAL A 280 40.37 -3.75 1.90
N ARG A 281 41.47 -4.25 2.46
CA ARG A 281 41.49 -5.53 3.19
C ARG A 281 40.70 -5.45 4.50
N LEU A 282 40.89 -4.37 5.27
CA LEU A 282 40.15 -4.15 6.51
C LEU A 282 38.66 -3.92 6.27
N ASP A 283 38.30 -3.25 5.17
CA ASP A 283 36.91 -3.08 4.73
C ASP A 283 36.26 -4.43 4.39
N ALA A 284 36.97 -5.27 3.63
CA ALA A 284 36.51 -6.62 3.31
C ALA A 284 36.33 -7.48 4.57
N TYR A 285 37.29 -7.44 5.50
CA TYR A 285 37.21 -8.15 6.77
C TYR A 285 36.04 -7.68 7.64
N ALA A 286 35.86 -6.36 7.80
CA ALA A 286 34.75 -5.79 8.57
C ALA A 286 33.38 -6.15 7.95
N ALA A 287 33.29 -6.17 6.62
CA ALA A 287 32.08 -6.58 5.91
C ALA A 287 31.78 -8.07 6.10
N ALA A 288 32.80 -8.95 5.98
CA ALA A 288 32.67 -10.38 6.22
C ALA A 288 32.20 -10.68 7.66
N TRP A 289 32.80 -10.00 8.65
CA TRP A 289 32.38 -10.13 10.04
C TRP A 289 30.92 -9.72 10.26
N ALA A 290 30.49 -8.58 9.69
CA ALA A 290 29.12 -8.10 9.81
C ALA A 290 28.10 -9.02 9.13
N ALA A 291 28.48 -9.63 8.01
CA ALA A 291 27.68 -10.65 7.32
C ALA A 291 27.54 -11.90 8.19
N ALA A 292 28.65 -12.47 8.67
CA ALA A 292 28.64 -13.66 9.52
C ALA A 292 27.85 -13.46 10.83
N HIS A 293 27.94 -12.27 11.46
CA HIS A 293 27.13 -11.94 12.63
C HIS A 293 25.62 -11.88 12.30
N ARG A 294 25.26 -11.25 11.17
CA ARG A 294 23.86 -11.19 10.74
C ARG A 294 23.33 -12.57 10.42
N ASP A 295 24.08 -13.37 9.67
CA ASP A 295 23.69 -14.72 9.26
C ASP A 295 23.46 -15.62 10.47
N ALA A 296 24.38 -15.60 11.45
CA ALA A 296 24.18 -16.33 12.71
C ALA A 296 22.91 -15.85 13.45
N CYS A 297 22.67 -14.54 13.54
CA CYS A 297 21.42 -14.07 14.15
C CYS A 297 20.18 -14.52 13.36
N GLU A 298 20.19 -14.41 12.04
CA GLU A 298 19.06 -14.79 11.18
C GLU A 298 18.80 -16.30 11.22
N ASP A 299 19.83 -17.14 11.22
CA ASP A 299 19.73 -18.60 11.37
C ASP A 299 18.91 -18.98 12.62
N THR A 300 19.07 -18.25 13.74
CA THR A 300 18.38 -18.54 15.01
C THR A 300 17.06 -17.78 15.17
N ALA A 301 17.07 -16.48 14.92
CA ALA A 301 15.95 -15.59 15.23
C ALA A 301 14.87 -15.65 14.15
N VAL A 302 15.27 -15.79 12.88
CA VAL A 302 14.39 -15.69 11.70
C VAL A 302 14.12 -17.06 11.08
N ARG A 303 15.17 -17.77 10.65
CA ARG A 303 15.08 -19.04 9.92
C ARG A 303 14.82 -20.24 10.83
N LYS A 304 15.16 -20.14 12.13
CA LYS A 304 14.99 -21.21 13.13
C LYS A 304 15.73 -22.50 12.74
N GLU A 305 16.84 -22.36 12.03
CA GLU A 305 17.69 -23.46 11.52
C GLU A 305 18.76 -23.87 12.54
N GLN A 306 19.10 -23.00 13.49
CA GLN A 306 20.08 -23.30 14.54
C GLN A 306 19.54 -23.05 15.95
N SER A 307 20.14 -23.73 16.93
CA SER A 307 19.76 -23.60 18.33
C SER A 307 20.34 -22.33 18.98
N PRO A 308 19.73 -21.82 20.07
CA PRO A 308 20.27 -20.69 20.83
C PRO A 308 21.69 -20.92 21.37
N GLU A 309 22.02 -22.16 21.75
CA GLU A 309 23.35 -22.50 22.27
C GLU A 309 24.42 -22.42 21.19
N LEU A 310 24.09 -22.83 19.95
CA LEU A 310 25.00 -22.67 18.81
C LEU A 310 25.19 -21.20 18.43
N LEU A 311 24.16 -20.37 18.60
CA LEU A 311 24.28 -18.92 18.41
C LEU A 311 25.31 -18.33 19.38
N GLU A 312 25.25 -18.67 20.66
CA GLU A 312 26.21 -18.17 21.66
C GLU A 312 27.65 -18.54 21.29
N LEU A 313 27.90 -19.78 20.87
CA LEU A 313 29.23 -20.21 20.44
C LEU A 313 29.72 -19.47 19.19
N ARG A 314 28.86 -19.28 18.17
CA ARG A 314 29.23 -18.53 16.95
C ARG A 314 29.48 -17.06 17.26
N MET A 315 28.68 -16.46 18.13
CA MET A 315 28.87 -15.08 18.58
C MET A 315 30.16 -14.90 19.38
N ALA A 316 30.53 -15.87 20.22
CA ALA A 316 31.80 -15.86 20.93
C ALA A 316 33.00 -15.97 19.98
N CYS A 317 32.93 -16.85 18.97
CA CYS A 317 33.94 -16.97 17.91
C CYS A 317 34.12 -15.63 17.18
N LEU A 318 33.01 -15.04 16.68
CA LEU A 318 33.03 -13.76 16.00
C LEU A 318 33.58 -12.64 16.89
N GLU A 319 33.24 -12.62 18.18
CA GLU A 319 33.72 -11.60 19.10
C GLU A 319 35.26 -11.64 19.27
N GLY A 320 35.88 -12.82 19.27
CA GLY A 320 37.35 -12.93 19.19
C GLY A 320 37.91 -12.29 17.91
N ARG A 321 37.35 -12.64 16.75
CA ARG A 321 37.77 -12.06 15.44
C ARG A 321 37.61 -10.53 15.40
N ARG A 322 36.63 -9.98 16.12
CA ARG A 322 36.43 -8.53 16.29
C ARG A 322 37.52 -7.90 17.14
N HIS A 323 37.94 -8.56 18.22
CA HIS A 323 39.03 -8.11 19.09
C HIS A 323 40.38 -8.13 18.38
N ALA A 324 40.71 -9.22 17.67
CA ALA A 324 41.92 -9.30 16.84
C ALA A 324 42.01 -8.14 15.81
N LEU A 325 40.88 -7.79 15.17
CA LEU A 325 40.80 -6.62 14.29
C LEU A 325 41.06 -5.32 15.07
N ALA A 326 40.44 -5.14 16.23
CA ALA A 326 40.59 -3.93 17.04
C ALA A 326 42.05 -3.71 17.47
N GLU A 327 42.73 -4.76 17.92
CA GLU A 327 44.15 -4.71 18.29
C GLU A 327 45.03 -4.38 17.08
N THR A 328 44.77 -5.01 15.94
CA THR A 328 45.51 -4.74 14.69
C THR A 328 45.33 -3.29 14.25
N VAL A 329 44.11 -2.77 14.26
CA VAL A 329 43.81 -1.37 13.92
C VAL A 329 44.47 -0.40 14.90
N ALA A 330 44.45 -0.69 16.20
CA ALA A 330 45.11 0.12 17.22
C ALA A 330 46.62 0.18 16.98
N LEU A 331 47.26 -0.97 16.75
CA LEU A 331 48.68 -1.07 16.44
C LEU A 331 49.06 -0.27 15.20
N LEU A 332 48.29 -0.36 14.12
CA LEU A 332 48.56 0.38 12.89
C LEU A 332 48.42 1.89 13.05
N ARG A 333 47.53 2.36 13.94
CA ARG A 333 47.32 3.80 14.17
C ARG A 333 48.42 4.43 15.01
N GLU A 334 49.02 3.66 15.92
CA GLU A 334 50.08 4.10 16.83
C GLU A 334 51.49 3.80 16.31
N ALA A 335 51.59 3.14 15.15
CA ALA A 335 52.83 2.63 14.59
C ALA A 335 53.77 3.71 14.04
N GLU A 336 55.06 3.53 14.28
CA GLU A 336 56.13 4.29 13.62
C GLU A 336 56.36 3.78 12.19
N ALA A 337 57.04 4.60 11.35
CA ALA A 337 57.25 4.32 9.94
C ALA A 337 57.79 2.90 9.61
N PRO A 338 58.75 2.31 10.36
CA PRO A 338 59.22 0.95 10.08
C PRO A 338 58.12 -0.11 10.25
N MET A 339 57.26 0.02 11.26
CA MET A 339 56.14 -0.93 11.49
C MET A 339 55.08 -0.78 10.41
N LEU A 340 54.80 0.45 9.98
CA LEU A 340 53.82 0.72 8.91
C LEU A 340 54.19 0.03 7.58
N THR A 341 55.47 -0.21 7.29
CA THR A 341 55.87 -0.99 6.10
C THR A 341 55.43 -2.45 6.14
N ARG A 342 55.12 -3.00 7.32
CA ARG A 342 54.59 -4.36 7.54
C ARG A 342 53.08 -4.38 7.73
N ALA A 343 52.39 -3.27 7.50
CA ALA A 343 50.95 -3.17 7.72
C ALA A 343 50.13 -4.21 6.94
N VAL A 344 50.57 -4.58 5.73
CA VAL A 344 49.90 -5.62 4.94
C VAL A 344 50.03 -6.99 5.61
N GLU A 345 51.21 -7.34 6.11
CA GLU A 345 51.45 -8.62 6.81
C GLU A 345 50.64 -8.70 8.11
N ALA A 346 50.54 -7.60 8.85
CA ALA A 346 49.72 -7.53 10.07
C ALA A 346 48.23 -7.76 9.79
N VAL A 347 47.71 -7.20 8.67
CA VAL A 347 46.31 -7.43 8.27
C VAL A 347 46.10 -8.82 7.68
N GLU A 348 47.07 -9.37 6.96
CA GLU A 348 47.01 -10.74 6.44
C GLU A 348 47.15 -11.80 7.55
N GLY A 349 47.67 -11.43 8.71
CA GLY A 349 47.69 -12.26 9.92
C GLY A 349 46.38 -12.28 10.71
N LEU A 350 45.35 -11.55 10.28
CA LEU A 350 44.06 -11.60 10.98
C LEU A 350 43.44 -13.00 10.89
N PRO A 351 42.83 -13.51 11.99
CA PRO A 351 42.16 -14.80 11.97
C PRO A 351 40.97 -14.79 11.01
N ALA A 352 40.85 -15.83 10.19
CA ALA A 352 39.76 -16.00 9.24
C ALA A 352 38.37 -15.99 9.93
N ILE A 353 37.35 -15.48 9.21
CA ILE A 353 35.96 -15.40 9.68
C ILE A 353 35.21 -16.71 9.38
N GLU A 354 35.52 -17.34 8.25
CA GLU A 354 34.89 -18.55 7.71
C GLU A 354 34.77 -19.70 8.73
N PRO A 355 35.75 -19.95 9.62
CA PRO A 355 35.59 -20.98 10.64
C PRO A 355 34.43 -20.71 11.62
N CYS A 356 34.11 -19.45 11.92
CA CYS A 356 32.97 -19.08 12.76
C CYS A 356 31.61 -19.29 12.08
N GLU A 357 31.60 -19.45 10.75
CA GLU A 357 30.40 -19.76 9.98
C GLU A 357 30.07 -21.26 10.00
N ASN A 358 31.05 -22.11 10.30
CA ASN A 358 30.90 -23.57 10.28
C ASN A 358 30.47 -24.11 11.68
N PRO A 359 29.22 -24.61 11.83
CA PRO A 359 28.73 -25.08 13.12
C PRO A 359 29.53 -26.26 13.71
N SER A 360 30.07 -27.13 12.86
CA SER A 360 30.83 -28.30 13.29
C SER A 360 32.20 -27.89 13.82
N TYR A 361 32.81 -26.89 13.18
CA TYR A 361 34.09 -26.33 13.62
C TYR A 361 33.95 -25.63 14.98
N VAL A 362 32.97 -24.73 15.10
CA VAL A 362 32.74 -23.94 16.32
C VAL A 362 32.46 -24.82 17.54
N ARG A 363 31.67 -25.90 17.37
CA ARG A 363 31.40 -26.87 18.45
C ARG A 363 32.63 -27.67 18.86
N ALA A 364 33.55 -27.95 17.94
CA ALA A 364 34.76 -28.72 18.22
C ALA A 364 35.83 -27.87 18.93
N GLU A 365 35.92 -26.58 18.61
CA GLU A 365 36.97 -25.69 19.11
C GLU A 365 36.59 -24.97 20.42
N HIS A 366 35.29 -24.81 20.68
CA HIS A 366 34.77 -24.15 21.88
C HIS A 366 33.78 -25.05 22.63
N PRO A 367 34.25 -26.00 23.44
CA PRO A 367 33.37 -26.71 24.36
C PRO A 367 32.74 -25.72 25.34
N LEU A 368 31.46 -25.90 25.66
CA LEU A 368 30.77 -25.04 26.64
C LEU A 368 31.50 -25.13 28.00
N PRO A 369 31.86 -23.99 28.61
CA PRO A 369 32.52 -24.00 29.91
C PRO A 369 31.59 -24.61 30.96
N ALA A 370 32.12 -25.46 31.83
CA ALA A 370 31.31 -26.14 32.84
C ALA A 370 30.82 -25.17 33.95
N THR A 371 31.51 -24.03 34.11
CA THR A 371 31.17 -23.00 35.11
C THR A 371 31.40 -21.58 34.59
N ALA A 372 30.72 -20.58 35.18
CA ALA A 372 30.95 -19.17 34.87
C ALA A 372 32.38 -18.68 35.17
N ALA A 373 33.02 -19.25 36.19
CA ALA A 373 34.41 -18.94 36.51
C ALA A 373 35.37 -19.43 35.42
N GLU A 374 35.11 -20.63 34.88
CA GLU A 374 35.85 -21.19 33.75
C GLU A 374 35.64 -20.35 32.49
N ALA A 375 34.42 -19.88 32.23
CA ALA A 375 34.11 -18.98 31.11
C ALA A 375 34.90 -17.66 31.17
N ILE A 376 34.99 -17.04 32.35
CA ILE A 376 35.75 -15.79 32.56
C ILE A 376 37.26 -16.02 32.36
N ALA A 377 37.79 -17.11 32.92
CA ALA A 377 39.20 -17.45 32.79
C ALA A 377 39.58 -17.75 31.32
N GLU A 378 38.75 -18.51 30.61
CA GLU A 378 38.94 -18.80 29.19
C GLU A 378 38.87 -17.53 28.33
N ALA A 379 37.86 -16.68 28.53
CA ALA A 379 37.76 -15.42 27.80
C ALA A 379 38.97 -14.51 28.02
N GLY A 380 39.44 -14.38 29.26
CA GLY A 380 40.63 -13.60 29.60
C GLY A 380 41.93 -14.17 29.01
N ALA A 381 42.03 -15.50 28.90
CA ALA A 381 43.18 -16.16 28.27
C ALA A 381 43.21 -15.94 26.76
N ARG A 382 42.07 -16.14 26.08
CA ARG A 382 41.93 -15.94 24.63
C ARG A 382 42.22 -14.50 24.22
N GLN A 383 41.71 -13.52 24.98
CA GLN A 383 42.02 -12.11 24.74
C GLN A 383 43.53 -11.84 24.77
N ARG A 384 44.27 -12.51 25.66
CA ARG A 384 45.73 -12.37 25.74
C ARG A 384 46.45 -13.10 24.62
N PHE A 385 45.96 -14.27 24.18
CA PHE A 385 46.51 -14.98 23.03
C PHE A 385 46.46 -14.11 21.76
N GLU A 386 45.30 -13.50 21.48
CA GLU A 386 45.16 -12.59 20.32
C GLU A 386 46.10 -11.40 20.42
N ARG A 387 46.27 -10.82 21.61
CA ARG A 387 47.22 -9.73 21.83
C ARG A 387 48.66 -10.17 21.60
N ILE A 388 49.04 -11.37 22.05
CA ILE A 388 50.39 -11.92 21.82
C ILE A 388 50.65 -12.09 20.32
N GLU A 389 49.69 -12.66 19.59
CA GLU A 389 49.79 -12.85 18.14
C GLU A 389 49.94 -11.50 17.41
N ALA A 390 49.10 -10.51 17.73
CA ALA A 390 49.19 -9.16 17.16
C ALA A 390 50.56 -8.49 17.45
N LEU A 391 51.05 -8.60 18.69
CA LEU A 391 52.39 -8.10 19.06
C LEU A 391 53.51 -8.82 18.31
N THR A 392 53.36 -10.12 18.07
CA THR A 392 54.32 -10.95 17.33
C THR A 392 54.39 -10.51 15.86
N HIS A 393 53.24 -10.31 15.21
CA HIS A 393 53.18 -9.78 13.85
C HIS A 393 53.75 -8.36 13.74
N ALA A 394 53.60 -7.55 14.79
CA ALA A 394 54.17 -6.21 14.89
C ALA A 394 55.67 -6.16 15.27
N ASP A 395 56.38 -7.31 15.35
CA ASP A 395 57.78 -7.44 15.78
C ASP A 395 58.07 -6.99 17.23
N ARG A 396 57.03 -6.90 18.06
CA ARG A 396 57.11 -6.48 19.48
C ARG A 396 57.31 -7.68 20.41
N GLY A 397 58.24 -8.57 20.06
CA GLY A 397 58.46 -9.86 20.75
C GLY A 397 58.68 -9.80 22.27
N ARG A 398 59.29 -8.72 22.81
CA ARG A 398 59.44 -8.56 24.28
C ARG A 398 58.13 -8.31 25.01
N GLU A 399 57.20 -7.63 24.35
CA GLU A 399 55.88 -7.36 24.93
C GLU A 399 55.00 -8.59 24.80
N ALA A 400 55.10 -9.29 23.67
CA ALA A 400 54.50 -10.59 23.47
C ALA A 400 54.94 -11.60 24.56
N ASP A 401 56.24 -11.64 24.89
CA ASP A 401 56.80 -12.49 25.95
C ASP A 401 56.25 -12.14 27.36
N ARG A 402 56.08 -10.84 27.67
CA ARG A 402 55.48 -10.41 28.95
C ARG A 402 54.00 -10.81 29.08
N GLU A 403 53.26 -10.78 27.97
CA GLU A 403 51.88 -11.25 27.96
C GLU A 403 51.82 -12.78 28.09
N LEU A 404 52.69 -13.51 27.40
CA LEU A 404 52.81 -14.97 27.51
C LEU A 404 53.08 -15.40 28.96
N GLN A 405 54.03 -14.75 29.65
CA GLN A 405 54.31 -15.02 31.07
C GLN A 405 53.13 -14.70 32.01
N GLN A 406 52.23 -13.79 31.64
CA GLN A 406 51.02 -13.54 32.41
C GLN A 406 50.00 -14.66 32.20
N VAL A 407 49.86 -15.16 30.97
CA VAL A 407 48.93 -16.26 30.64
C VAL A 407 49.38 -17.57 31.27
N GLU A 408 50.68 -17.88 31.26
CA GLU A 408 51.23 -19.10 31.86
C GLU A 408 51.04 -19.18 33.38
N ARG A 409 50.79 -18.04 34.03
CA ARG A 409 50.46 -17.97 35.46
C ARG A 409 48.97 -18.20 35.75
N LEU A 410 48.12 -18.22 34.73
CA LEU A 410 46.70 -18.52 34.87
C LEU A 410 46.49 -20.04 34.96
N ALA A 411 45.55 -20.47 35.79
CA ALA A 411 45.08 -21.85 35.80
C ALA A 411 44.16 -22.06 34.59
N LEU A 412 44.74 -22.44 33.44
CA LEU A 412 44.00 -22.63 32.20
C LEU A 412 43.32 -24.01 32.13
N PRO A 413 42.11 -24.09 31.57
CA PRO A 413 41.49 -25.34 31.19
C PRO A 413 42.36 -26.19 30.24
N GLN A 414 42.24 -27.53 30.32
CA GLN A 414 43.09 -28.45 29.53
C GLN A 414 42.92 -28.29 28.02
N HIS A 415 41.74 -27.91 27.53
CA HIS A 415 41.48 -27.75 26.10
C HIS A 415 42.23 -26.56 25.48
N LEU A 416 42.71 -25.60 26.28
CA LEU A 416 43.51 -24.46 25.81
C LEU A 416 45.01 -24.77 25.70
N ALA A 417 45.46 -25.96 26.13
CA ALA A 417 46.88 -26.32 26.09
C ALA A 417 47.50 -26.31 24.67
N PRO A 418 46.82 -26.79 23.61
CA PRO A 418 47.34 -26.71 22.24
C PRO A 418 47.51 -25.26 21.75
N GLU A 419 46.56 -24.39 22.09
CA GLU A 419 46.58 -22.97 21.71
C GLU A 419 47.71 -22.22 22.42
N LEU A 420 47.90 -22.46 23.73
CA LEU A 420 49.04 -21.93 24.47
C LEU A 420 50.39 -22.37 23.86
N ALA A 421 50.49 -23.64 23.43
CA ALA A 421 51.70 -24.15 22.79
C ALA A 421 51.98 -23.48 21.44
N LEU A 422 50.93 -23.23 20.65
CA LEU A 422 51.04 -22.50 19.37
C LEU A 422 51.50 -21.06 19.60
N VAL A 423 50.87 -20.36 20.54
CA VAL A 423 51.23 -18.97 20.88
C VAL A 423 52.66 -18.88 21.39
N ARG A 424 53.11 -19.82 22.22
CA ARG A 424 54.51 -19.90 22.66
C ARG A 424 55.47 -20.04 21.47
N ALA A 425 55.16 -20.93 20.53
CA ALA A 425 55.98 -21.10 19.33
C ALA A 425 56.06 -19.81 18.48
N TYR A 426 54.98 -19.06 18.35
CA TYR A 426 54.99 -17.77 17.66
C TYR A 426 55.91 -16.74 18.32
N VAL A 427 55.85 -16.63 19.64
CA VAL A 427 56.73 -15.73 20.41
C VAL A 427 58.20 -16.13 20.24
N ASP A 428 58.51 -17.42 20.32
CA ASP A 428 59.87 -17.94 20.13
C ASP A 428 60.42 -17.62 18.74
N VAL A 429 59.62 -17.78 17.69
CA VAL A 429 59.99 -17.45 16.31
C VAL A 429 60.25 -15.95 16.16
N ALA A 430 59.38 -15.08 16.69
CA ALA A 430 59.59 -13.64 16.61
C ALA A 430 60.84 -13.18 17.37
N ASN A 431 61.06 -13.71 18.58
CA ASN A 431 62.27 -13.40 19.35
C ASN A 431 63.54 -13.89 18.64
N SER A 432 63.49 -15.05 17.97
CA SER A 432 64.60 -15.60 17.18
C SER A 432 64.92 -14.78 15.92
N ARG A 433 63.89 -14.28 15.22
CA ARG A 433 64.09 -13.36 14.08
C ARG A 433 64.79 -12.07 14.53
N ARG A 434 64.43 -11.58 15.70
CA ARG A 434 65.00 -10.35 16.27
C ARG A 434 66.45 -10.50 16.72
N THR A 435 66.81 -11.62 17.34
CA THR A 435 68.23 -11.90 17.69
C THR A 435 69.09 -11.99 16.44
N ALA A 436 68.62 -12.70 15.40
CA ALA A 436 69.31 -12.76 14.11
C ALA A 436 69.48 -11.37 13.45
N ALA A 437 68.43 -10.53 13.46
CA ALA A 437 68.51 -9.16 12.94
C ALA A 437 69.53 -8.29 13.71
N ARG A 438 69.62 -8.45 15.04
CA ARG A 438 70.60 -7.74 15.89
C ARG A 438 72.02 -8.19 15.61
N GLU A 439 72.26 -9.49 15.43
CA GLU A 439 73.59 -10.01 15.08
C GLU A 439 74.05 -9.50 13.71
N ILE A 440 73.14 -9.43 12.73
CA ILE A 440 73.43 -8.86 11.41
C ILE A 440 73.76 -7.37 11.52
N SER A 441 73.01 -6.61 12.32
CA SER A 441 73.25 -5.17 12.53
C SER A 441 74.52 -4.87 13.33
N ASN A 442 75.00 -5.80 14.16
CA ASN A 442 76.22 -5.65 14.97
C ASN A 442 77.48 -6.16 14.25
N ARG A 443 77.38 -6.71 13.03
CA ARG A 443 78.57 -7.00 12.23
C ARG A 443 79.21 -5.66 11.82
N PRO A 444 80.53 -5.48 12.02
CA PRO A 444 81.21 -4.27 11.59
C PRO A 444 81.02 -4.13 10.07
N THR A 445 80.54 -2.97 9.65
CA THR A 445 80.36 -2.63 8.24
C THR A 445 81.69 -2.84 7.52
N TRP A 446 81.64 -3.56 6.39
CA TRP A 446 82.79 -3.73 5.50
C TRP A 446 83.31 -2.33 5.11
N ARG A 447 84.47 -1.93 5.64
CA ARG A 447 85.21 -0.77 5.12
C ARG A 447 85.74 -1.17 3.74
N PRO A 448 85.57 -0.34 2.69
CA PRO A 448 86.24 -0.61 1.43
C PRO A 448 87.75 -0.53 1.70
N VAL A 449 88.47 -1.61 1.41
CA VAL A 449 89.93 -1.58 1.37
C VAL A 449 90.32 -0.62 0.24
N ALA A 450 91.06 0.43 0.60
CA ALA A 450 91.62 1.38 -0.36
C ALA A 450 92.36 0.61 -1.47
N SER A 451 92.02 0.89 -2.71
CA SER A 451 92.69 0.36 -3.89
C SER A 451 94.17 0.74 -3.85
N ALA A 452 95.02 -0.26 -3.65
CA ALA A 452 96.45 -0.13 -3.87
C ALA A 452 96.68 0.21 -5.35
N THR A 453 97.14 1.43 -5.62
CA THR A 453 97.73 1.85 -6.90
C THR A 453 98.87 0.90 -7.25
N THR A 454 98.58 -0.08 -8.09
CA THR A 454 99.58 -0.91 -8.77
C THR A 454 100.16 -0.08 -9.91
N ARG A 455 101.43 0.33 -9.73
CA ARG A 455 102.27 0.90 -10.78
C ARG A 455 102.37 -0.10 -11.95
N SER A 456 101.90 0.31 -13.12
CA SER A 456 102.08 -0.40 -14.38
C SER A 456 103.52 -0.24 -14.89
N PRO A 457 104.24 -1.29 -15.31
CA PRO A 457 105.54 -1.15 -15.96
C PRO A 457 105.39 -1.06 -17.49
N GLY A 458 105.80 0.08 -18.04
CA GLY A 458 106.49 0.22 -19.33
C GLY A 458 105.88 -0.42 -20.58
N ALA A 459 105.07 0.34 -21.32
CA ALA A 459 104.88 0.11 -22.75
C ALA A 459 106.07 0.71 -23.54
N ARG A 460 106.83 -0.13 -24.23
CA ARG A 460 107.73 0.27 -25.33
C ARG A 460 106.90 0.50 -26.60
N PRO A 461 107.29 1.42 -27.49
CA PRO A 461 106.57 1.68 -28.74
C PRO A 461 107.04 0.72 -29.84
N CYS A 462 106.11 0.17 -30.61
CA CYS A 462 106.39 -0.42 -31.92
C CYS A 462 105.62 0.33 -33.00
N ARG A 463 106.39 0.77 -34.00
CA ARG A 463 106.01 1.46 -35.23
C ARG A 463 105.16 0.57 -36.14
N GLY A 464 104.37 1.20 -36.99
CA GLY A 464 103.67 0.61 -38.14
C GLY A 464 102.67 1.61 -38.69
#